data_AF-A0A973JVS6-F1
#
_entry.id   AF-A0A973JVS6-F1
#
_cell.length_a   1.000
_cell.length_b   1.000
_cell.length_c   1.000
_cell.angle_alpha   90.00
_cell.angle_beta   90.00
_cell.angle_gamma   90.00
#
_symmetry.space_group_name_H-M   'P 1'
#
loop_
_entity.id
_entity.type
_entity.pdbx_description
1 polymer ?
#
loop_
_entity_poly.entity_id
_entity_poly.type
_entity_poly.pdbx_seq_one_letter_code
_entity_poly.pdbx_strand_id
1 'polypeptide(L)'
;MISPTPQGHTTPRAPHILIDPYVPLPAGMIDDLAESPLAIGVYALISRLFYSAREPVALSEADIARYDPSLKRGAVRRAFDHLLGGSWLIAEGKDGLKGRYTPTWGLVAGEARPWQLNAPLLGRPRRHQEIRLCRRLLDTYMGRLITQPRRPARVERYVSRPLLSLRDIGTYAQLLRGEGISTPALRAWGLALGDQPLTPPDDTTILAAASQRALVDADDISLTPHAYRHLGISNHTSAAAPAPTTPGQLLLYLPPDMAGDMIGQVAPHLIGDAPDSSPPAAHCDAECAPPLHAPTITGNLREKREKSESPPTPLSPATTLHGGGDTAAIAIELSETTHLLTTLGIQPRIITELADLPPDVVQAAIREERQRPDLIRPGAWTVTLLRSYRNGRWQPLTLPPIPTVADASVPLLTAGDTDAPALPAIRAYISTFGISPTPEQRDAICTAVADITRWRQDLQRWKLNGYRPQSVEKLLDFHTHQGKPNDSSAPTGSAYTLADLEAISAVNADESLTLEERQVRRRAIERQVAARAAAPPERSAYTLADLEAITAVNADESLTLEERYTRRRAIERQVAGRRPAASAPLWLSTRTPPLADAEASCG
;
A
#
# COMPACT_ATOMS: atom_id res chain seq x y z
N MET A 1 60.71 32.88 -38.40
CA MET A 1 60.19 31.51 -38.20
C MET A 1 59.83 31.34 -36.74
N ILE A 2 58.57 31.58 -36.37
CA ILE A 2 58.02 31.18 -35.07
C ILE A 2 56.61 30.69 -35.37
N SER A 3 56.41 29.37 -35.34
CA SER A 3 55.11 28.74 -35.56
C SER A 3 54.24 28.92 -34.31
N PRO A 4 52.95 29.29 -34.44
CA PRO A 4 52.05 29.32 -33.31
C PRO A 4 51.59 27.90 -32.96
N THR A 5 51.74 27.55 -31.68
CA THR A 5 51.27 26.31 -31.05
C THR A 5 49.75 26.20 -31.11
N PRO A 6 49.16 25.04 -31.48
CA PRO A 6 47.71 24.88 -31.51
C PRO A 6 47.16 24.82 -30.08
N GLN A 7 46.19 25.69 -29.80
CA GLN A 7 45.41 25.65 -28.57
C GLN A 7 44.58 24.36 -28.55
N GLY A 8 44.84 23.51 -27.55
CA GLY A 8 44.04 22.34 -27.28
C GLY A 8 42.62 22.76 -26.90
N HIS A 9 41.66 22.45 -27.77
CA HIS A 9 40.25 22.46 -27.42
C HIS A 9 40.02 21.44 -26.29
N THR A 10 39.95 21.92 -25.05
CA THR A 10 39.32 21.17 -23.96
C THR A 10 37.85 20.99 -24.33
N THR A 11 37.54 19.84 -24.93
CA THR A 11 36.19 19.31 -25.02
C THR A 11 35.59 19.35 -23.61
N PRO A 12 34.46 20.05 -23.37
CA PRO A 12 33.82 20.02 -22.07
C PRO A 12 33.44 18.57 -21.78
N ARG A 13 34.15 17.97 -20.82
CA ARG A 13 33.87 16.65 -20.28
C ARG A 13 32.41 16.68 -19.83
N ALA A 14 31.56 15.89 -20.47
CA ALA A 14 30.16 15.76 -20.09
C ALA A 14 30.10 15.55 -18.57
N PRO A 15 29.24 16.28 -17.82
CA PRO A 15 29.14 16.07 -16.40
C PRO A 15 28.78 14.60 -16.19
N HIS A 16 29.65 13.88 -15.50
CA HIS A 16 29.30 12.59 -14.92
C HIS A 16 28.13 12.90 -13.99
N ILE A 17 26.90 12.63 -14.46
CA ILE A 17 25.68 12.75 -13.65
C ILE A 17 25.84 11.68 -12.58
N LEU A 18 26.44 12.06 -11.46
CA LEU A 18 26.34 11.33 -10.20
C LEU A 18 24.84 11.11 -10.00
N ILE A 19 24.45 9.84 -10.01
CA ILE A 19 23.07 9.43 -9.84
C ILE A 19 22.66 9.93 -8.46
N ASP A 20 21.86 10.98 -8.41
CA ASP A 20 21.36 11.56 -7.17
C ASP A 20 20.66 10.44 -6.37
N PRO A 21 21.06 10.19 -5.10
CA PRO A 21 20.42 9.17 -4.27
C PRO A 21 18.98 9.55 -3.88
N TYR A 22 18.50 10.73 -4.28
CA TYR A 22 17.16 11.22 -4.01
C TYR A 22 16.33 11.44 -5.27
N VAL A 23 15.03 11.21 -5.13
CA VAL A 23 13.99 11.57 -6.10
C VAL A 23 13.38 12.89 -5.63
N PRO A 24 13.45 13.97 -6.43
CA PRO A 24 12.84 15.23 -6.06
C PRO A 24 11.31 15.14 -6.21
N LEU A 25 10.57 15.63 -5.22
CA LEU A 25 9.11 15.69 -5.22
C LEU A 25 8.67 17.15 -5.04
N PRO A 26 7.68 17.66 -5.81
CA PRO A 26 7.14 19.00 -5.59
C PRO A 26 6.43 19.07 -4.22
N ALA A 27 6.79 20.05 -3.38
CA ALA A 27 6.14 20.22 -2.08
C ALA A 27 4.64 20.52 -2.22
N GLY A 28 4.26 21.37 -3.18
CA GLY A 28 2.85 21.69 -3.43
C GLY A 28 2.00 20.48 -3.84
N MET A 29 2.61 19.45 -4.44
CA MET A 29 1.91 18.20 -4.74
C MET A 29 1.57 17.44 -3.46
N ILE A 30 2.47 17.45 -2.47
CA ILE A 30 2.25 16.78 -1.20
C ILE A 30 1.11 17.47 -0.44
N ASP A 31 1.10 18.81 -0.45
CA ASP A 31 0.05 19.63 0.14
C ASP A 31 -1.31 19.35 -0.57
N ASP A 32 -1.35 19.33 -1.92
CA ASP A 32 -2.57 19.08 -2.70
C ASP A 32 -3.12 17.65 -2.57
N LEU A 33 -2.23 16.67 -2.33
CA LEU A 33 -2.57 15.25 -2.23
C LEU A 33 -2.45 14.73 -0.79
N ALA A 34 -2.60 15.61 0.20
CA ALA A 34 -2.48 15.26 1.63
C ALA A 34 -3.38 14.08 2.04
N GLU A 35 -4.58 13.98 1.47
CA GLU A 35 -5.54 12.91 1.74
C GLU A 35 -5.27 11.61 0.94
N SER A 36 -4.32 11.64 0.00
CA SER A 36 -4.01 10.51 -0.89
C SER A 36 -2.51 10.19 -0.89
N PRO A 37 -1.97 9.62 0.21
CA PRO A 37 -0.57 9.22 0.27
C PRO A 37 -0.20 8.22 -0.83
N LEU A 38 -1.15 7.37 -1.28
CA LEU A 38 -0.90 6.49 -2.41
C LEU A 38 -0.57 7.25 -3.70
N ALA A 39 -1.25 8.36 -3.99
CA ALA A 39 -0.95 9.17 -5.18
C ALA A 39 0.45 9.78 -5.11
N ILE A 40 0.88 10.25 -3.94
CA ILE A 40 2.24 10.74 -3.70
C ILE A 40 3.26 9.62 -3.95
N GLY A 41 3.02 8.41 -3.43
CA GLY A 41 3.88 7.26 -3.65
C GLY A 41 3.96 6.82 -5.12
N VAL A 42 2.83 6.82 -5.83
CA VAL A 42 2.79 6.53 -7.28
C VAL A 42 3.55 7.57 -8.08
N TYR A 43 3.40 8.86 -7.77
CA TYR A 43 4.18 9.92 -8.40
C TYR A 43 5.68 9.76 -8.14
N ALA A 44 6.07 9.41 -6.91
CA ALA A 44 7.47 9.17 -6.56
C ALA A 44 8.06 8.01 -7.37
N LEU A 45 7.30 6.91 -7.53
CA LEU A 45 7.69 5.79 -8.38
C LEU A 45 7.86 6.21 -9.85
N ILE A 46 6.89 6.94 -10.42
CA ILE A 46 6.95 7.40 -11.82
C ILE A 46 8.14 8.33 -12.01
N SER A 47 8.35 9.27 -11.09
CA SER A 47 9.48 10.20 -11.11
C SER A 47 10.82 9.49 -11.09
N ARG A 48 10.95 8.48 -10.20
CA ARG A 48 12.11 7.60 -10.12
C ARG A 48 12.37 6.87 -11.43
N LEU A 49 11.33 6.31 -12.05
CA LEU A 49 11.41 5.57 -13.31
C LEU A 49 11.76 6.51 -14.48
N PHE A 50 11.15 7.68 -14.54
CA PHE A 50 11.42 8.70 -15.56
C PHE A 50 12.87 9.17 -15.50
N TYR A 51 13.40 9.40 -14.29
CA TYR A 51 14.80 9.75 -14.09
C TYR A 51 15.75 8.66 -14.60
N SER A 52 15.38 7.39 -14.45
CA SER A 52 16.17 6.25 -14.94
C SER A 52 16.06 6.03 -16.44
N ALA A 53 14.85 6.09 -16.99
CA ALA A 53 14.58 5.77 -18.39
C ALA A 53 14.92 6.95 -19.31
N ARG A 54 14.91 8.18 -18.79
CA ARG A 54 15.05 9.43 -19.54
C ARG A 54 14.01 9.63 -20.65
N GLU A 55 12.86 8.99 -20.52
CA GLU A 55 11.72 9.07 -21.44
C GLU A 55 10.40 8.89 -20.68
N PRO A 56 9.25 9.29 -21.27
CA PRO A 56 7.93 9.05 -20.68
C PRO A 56 7.72 7.58 -20.33
N VAL A 57 7.31 7.31 -19.09
CA VAL A 57 7.31 5.98 -18.49
C VAL A 57 6.07 5.21 -18.91
N ALA A 58 6.24 4.11 -19.64
CA ALA A 58 5.14 3.20 -19.97
C ALA A 58 4.72 2.39 -18.74
N LEU A 59 3.54 2.66 -18.19
CA LEU A 59 3.06 2.04 -16.97
C LEU A 59 1.56 1.73 -17.06
N SER A 60 1.11 0.69 -16.39
CA SER A 60 -0.31 0.36 -16.26
C SER A 60 -0.68 0.15 -14.79
N GLU A 61 -1.97 0.24 -14.49
CA GLU A 61 -2.50 -0.06 -13.14
C GLU A 61 -2.08 -1.46 -12.67
N ALA A 62 -2.05 -2.44 -13.58
CA ALA A 62 -1.65 -3.82 -13.29
C ALA A 62 -0.15 -3.94 -12.96
N ASP A 63 0.70 -3.10 -13.57
CA ASP A 63 2.12 -3.07 -13.25
C ASP A 63 2.36 -2.51 -11.83
N ILE A 64 1.60 -1.49 -11.44
CA ILE A 64 1.66 -0.94 -10.08
C ILE A 64 1.15 -1.96 -9.07
N ALA A 65 0.04 -2.65 -9.34
CA ALA A 65 -0.46 -3.70 -8.45
C ALA A 65 0.49 -4.89 -8.35
N ARG A 66 1.29 -5.17 -9.39
CA ARG A 66 2.37 -6.16 -9.33
C ARG A 66 3.56 -5.68 -8.49
N TYR A 67 3.86 -4.38 -8.59
CA TYR A 67 4.91 -3.74 -7.81
C TYR A 67 4.55 -3.58 -6.34
N ASP A 68 3.28 -3.38 -6.02
CA ASP A 68 2.75 -3.35 -4.68
C ASP A 68 1.51 -4.27 -4.61
N PRO A 69 1.73 -5.56 -4.24
CA PRO A 69 0.66 -6.55 -4.17
C PRO A 69 -0.44 -6.23 -3.15
N SER A 70 -0.20 -5.30 -2.23
CA SER A 70 -1.22 -4.88 -1.24
C SER A 70 -2.33 -4.02 -1.86
N LEU A 71 -2.11 -3.48 -3.06
CA LEU A 71 -3.02 -2.51 -3.68
C LEU A 71 -4.10 -3.16 -4.52
N LYS A 72 -5.34 -2.69 -4.32
CA LYS A 72 -6.46 -2.98 -5.22
C LYS A 72 -6.36 -2.07 -6.45
N ARG A 73 -6.69 -2.62 -7.64
CA ARG A 73 -6.69 -1.88 -8.93
C ARG A 73 -7.43 -0.54 -8.86
N GLY A 74 -8.62 -0.49 -8.24
CA GLY A 74 -9.39 0.75 -8.11
C GLY A 74 -8.76 1.82 -7.20
N ALA A 75 -7.85 1.45 -6.30
CA ALA A 75 -7.06 2.43 -5.54
C ALA A 75 -5.96 3.04 -6.40
N VAL A 76 -5.31 2.22 -7.23
CA VAL A 76 -4.30 2.67 -8.20
C VAL A 76 -4.91 3.60 -9.23
N ARG A 77 -6.08 3.25 -9.78
CA ARG A 77 -6.80 4.10 -10.73
C ARG A 77 -7.11 5.49 -10.15
N ARG A 78 -7.70 5.53 -8.96
CA ARG A 78 -7.97 6.80 -8.26
C ARG A 78 -6.71 7.61 -8.02
N ALA A 79 -5.59 6.96 -7.67
CA ALA A 79 -4.31 7.64 -7.52
C ALA A 79 -3.85 8.31 -8.83
N PHE A 80 -3.97 7.62 -9.98
CA PHE A 80 -3.73 8.24 -11.29
C PHE A 80 -4.70 9.38 -11.58
N ASP A 81 -5.99 9.20 -11.32
CA ASP A 81 -7.00 10.23 -11.57
C ASP A 81 -6.69 11.52 -10.78
N HIS A 82 -6.27 11.40 -9.52
CA HIS A 82 -5.82 12.54 -8.72
C HIS A 82 -4.58 13.23 -9.30
N LEU A 83 -3.59 12.45 -9.74
CA LEU A 83 -2.35 12.99 -10.31
C LEU A 83 -2.57 13.68 -11.66
N LEU A 84 -3.40 13.11 -12.52
CA LEU A 84 -3.75 13.68 -13.82
C LEU A 84 -4.67 14.89 -13.65
N GLY A 85 -5.69 14.81 -12.79
CA GLY A 85 -6.58 15.91 -12.49
C GLY A 85 -5.88 17.12 -11.86
N GLY A 86 -4.85 16.87 -11.03
CA GLY A 86 -3.99 17.90 -10.46
C GLY A 86 -2.87 18.40 -11.39
N SER A 87 -2.79 17.90 -12.63
CA SER A 87 -1.72 18.22 -13.58
C SER A 87 -0.30 17.92 -13.06
N TRP A 88 -0.17 16.99 -12.12
CA TRP A 88 1.09 16.47 -11.60
C TRP A 88 1.72 15.44 -12.55
N LEU A 89 0.89 14.81 -13.37
CA LEU A 89 1.33 13.94 -14.46
C LEU A 89 0.74 14.41 -15.79
N ILE A 90 1.50 14.24 -16.86
CA ILE A 90 1.00 14.28 -18.23
C ILE A 90 0.93 12.84 -18.73
N ALA A 91 -0.23 12.44 -19.26
CA ALA A 91 -0.42 11.15 -19.90
C ALA A 91 -0.38 11.30 -21.42
N GLU A 92 0.42 10.46 -22.06
CA GLU A 92 0.44 10.28 -23.51
C GLU A 92 -0.15 8.90 -23.82
N GLY A 93 -1.30 8.90 -24.51
CA GLY A 93 -1.96 7.70 -24.97
C GLY A 93 -1.53 7.34 -26.39
N LYS A 94 -1.28 6.06 -26.65
CA LYS A 94 -1.25 5.48 -27.99
C LYS A 94 -2.08 4.20 -27.97
N ASP A 95 -2.97 4.04 -28.93
CA ASP A 95 -3.84 2.87 -29.01
C ASP A 95 -3.03 1.56 -29.00
N GLY A 96 -3.50 0.60 -28.20
CA GLY A 96 -2.84 -0.70 -28.03
C GLY A 96 -1.52 -0.69 -27.24
N LEU A 97 -1.10 0.45 -26.68
CA LEU A 97 0.07 0.55 -25.79
C LEU A 97 -0.34 0.99 -24.39
N LYS A 98 0.53 0.70 -23.41
CA LYS A 98 0.37 1.25 -22.06
C LYS A 98 0.47 2.78 -22.10
N GLY A 99 -0.27 3.44 -21.20
CA GLY A 99 -0.15 4.87 -20.99
C GLY A 99 1.30 5.23 -20.66
N ARG A 100 1.79 6.31 -21.28
CA ARG A 100 3.12 6.85 -21.00
C ARG A 100 2.97 8.09 -20.14
N TYR A 101 3.69 8.14 -19.03
CA TYR A 101 3.54 9.21 -18.04
C TYR A 101 4.81 10.03 -17.91
N THR A 102 4.64 11.35 -17.91
CA THR A 102 5.71 12.33 -17.67
C THR A 102 5.40 13.10 -16.39
N PRO A 103 6.31 13.08 -15.39
CA PRO A 103 6.13 13.88 -14.18
C PRO A 103 6.25 15.38 -14.49
N THR A 104 5.50 16.19 -13.74
CA THR A 104 5.50 17.65 -13.86
C THR A 104 5.82 18.31 -12.53
N TRP A 105 6.11 19.62 -12.56
CA TRP A 105 6.20 20.46 -11.37
C TRP A 105 4.86 21.06 -10.96
N GLY A 106 3.74 20.55 -11.49
CA GLY A 106 2.40 21.12 -11.34
C GLY A 106 2.10 22.20 -12.37
N LEU A 107 1.06 23.00 -12.08
CA LEU A 107 0.63 24.11 -12.94
C LEU A 107 1.48 25.36 -12.73
N VAL A 108 2.01 25.89 -13.83
CA VAL A 108 2.75 27.15 -13.86
C VAL A 108 2.09 28.05 -14.88
N ALA A 109 1.46 29.13 -14.40
CA ALA A 109 0.67 30.03 -15.25
C ALA A 109 -0.45 29.31 -16.04
N GLY A 110 -1.10 28.33 -15.40
CA GLY A 110 -2.22 27.57 -15.99
C GLY A 110 -1.82 26.36 -16.83
N GLU A 111 -0.52 26.18 -17.12
CA GLU A 111 -0.03 25.03 -17.91
C GLU A 111 0.79 24.06 -17.06
N ALA A 112 0.62 22.76 -17.32
CA ALA A 112 1.40 21.72 -16.66
C ALA A 112 2.86 21.81 -17.12
N ARG A 113 3.80 21.93 -16.18
CA ARG A 113 5.23 22.07 -16.52
C ARG A 113 5.97 20.73 -16.42
N PRO A 114 6.23 20.02 -17.53
CA PRO A 114 6.90 18.72 -17.51
C PRO A 114 8.33 18.83 -16.99
N TRP A 115 8.82 17.75 -16.41
CA TRP A 115 10.24 17.62 -16.07
C TRP A 115 11.10 17.64 -17.34
N GLN A 116 12.11 18.50 -17.34
CA GLN A 116 13.04 18.65 -18.46
C GLN A 116 14.40 18.10 -18.05
N LEU A 117 14.72 16.88 -18.48
CA LEU A 117 15.95 16.17 -18.09
C LEU A 117 17.25 16.92 -18.42
N ASN A 118 17.22 17.73 -19.48
CA ASN A 118 18.35 18.52 -19.94
C ASN A 118 18.44 19.91 -19.26
N ALA A 119 17.45 20.28 -18.46
CA ALA A 119 17.42 21.55 -17.75
C ALA A 119 17.96 21.41 -16.32
N PRO A 120 18.59 22.45 -15.76
CA PRO A 120 18.97 22.48 -14.36
C PRO A 120 17.76 22.19 -13.46
N LEU A 121 17.97 21.35 -12.44
CA LEU A 121 16.92 20.95 -11.49
C LEU A 121 15.65 20.44 -12.19
N LEU A 122 15.81 19.73 -13.32
CA LEU A 122 14.70 19.17 -14.11
C LEU A 122 13.69 20.23 -14.60
N GLY A 123 14.14 21.48 -14.76
CA GLY A 123 13.30 22.59 -15.18
C GLY A 123 12.39 23.16 -14.08
N ARG A 124 12.70 22.87 -12.81
CA ARG A 124 11.93 23.35 -11.64
C ARG A 124 11.80 24.88 -11.64
N PRO A 125 10.58 25.43 -11.49
CA PRO A 125 10.42 26.86 -11.27
C PRO A 125 11.02 27.30 -9.93
N ARG A 126 11.63 28.49 -9.87
CA ARG A 126 12.33 29.00 -8.67
C ARG A 126 11.48 29.02 -7.39
N ARG A 127 10.18 29.30 -7.53
CA ARG A 127 9.23 29.38 -6.41
C ARG A 127 8.74 28.02 -5.89
N HIS A 128 9.01 26.93 -6.59
CA HIS A 128 8.56 25.60 -6.17
C HIS A 128 9.61 25.00 -5.23
N GLN A 129 9.17 24.68 -4.02
CA GLN A 129 9.96 23.91 -3.07
C GLN A 129 9.93 22.44 -3.46
N GLU A 130 11.04 21.74 -3.21
CA GLU A 130 11.14 20.30 -3.42
C GLU A 130 11.41 19.59 -2.10
N ILE A 131 10.92 18.36 -1.99
CA ILE A 131 11.32 17.40 -0.98
C ILE A 131 12.20 16.34 -1.64
N ARG A 132 13.23 15.89 -0.91
CA ARG A 132 14.17 14.87 -1.35
C ARG A 132 13.78 13.53 -0.76
N LEU A 133 13.15 12.68 -1.58
CA LEU A 133 12.79 11.32 -1.18
C LEU A 133 13.93 10.36 -1.48
N CYS A 134 14.42 9.61 -0.49
CA CYS A 134 15.50 8.65 -0.71
C CYS A 134 15.07 7.55 -1.69
N ARG A 135 15.87 7.31 -2.74
CA ARG A 135 15.62 6.31 -3.77
C ARG A 135 15.55 4.88 -3.23
N ARG A 136 16.25 4.57 -2.14
CA ARG A 136 16.25 3.24 -1.51
C ARG A 136 14.86 2.77 -1.07
N LEU A 137 13.97 3.71 -0.75
CA LEU A 137 12.57 3.39 -0.41
C LEU A 137 11.84 2.72 -1.58
N LEU A 138 12.19 3.09 -2.81
CA LEU A 138 11.67 2.46 -4.02
C LEU A 138 12.52 1.25 -4.40
N ASP A 139 13.84 1.38 -4.50
CA ASP A 139 14.66 0.32 -5.08
C ASP A 139 14.95 -0.86 -4.11
N THR A 140 15.14 -0.59 -2.82
CA THR A 140 15.57 -1.59 -1.82
C THR A 140 14.39 -2.15 -1.03
N TYR A 141 13.55 -1.27 -0.47
CA TYR A 141 12.37 -1.69 0.31
C TYR A 141 11.28 -2.30 -0.57
N MET A 142 11.05 -1.74 -1.76
CA MET A 142 10.02 -2.20 -2.70
C MET A 142 10.57 -3.01 -3.88
N GLY A 143 11.89 -3.01 -4.12
CA GLY A 143 12.49 -3.65 -5.29
C GLY A 143 12.47 -2.76 -6.55
N ARG A 144 13.13 -3.22 -7.61
CA ARG A 144 13.22 -2.48 -8.87
C ARG A 144 12.10 -2.87 -9.82
N LEU A 145 11.31 -1.88 -10.26
CA LEU A 145 10.35 -2.06 -11.35
C LEU A 145 11.00 -1.80 -12.71
N ILE A 146 10.96 -2.79 -13.59
CA ILE A 146 11.41 -2.68 -14.98
C ILE A 146 10.18 -2.63 -15.86
N THR A 147 9.91 -1.46 -16.41
CA THR A 147 8.76 -1.21 -17.28
C THR A 147 8.97 -1.85 -18.66
N GLN A 148 7.86 -2.28 -19.25
CA GLN A 148 7.84 -2.84 -20.60
C GLN A 148 6.64 -2.23 -21.35
N PRO A 149 6.82 -1.63 -22.54
CA PRO A 149 5.74 -0.91 -23.22
C PRO A 149 4.53 -1.78 -23.60
N ARG A 150 4.77 -3.04 -23.99
CA ARG A 150 3.74 -3.97 -24.49
C ARG A 150 3.50 -5.17 -23.58
N ARG A 151 4.44 -5.46 -22.68
CA ARG A 151 4.42 -6.65 -21.83
C ARG A 151 4.25 -6.24 -20.38
N PRO A 152 3.76 -7.13 -19.51
CA PRO A 152 3.70 -6.85 -18.07
C PRO A 152 5.08 -6.49 -17.50
N ALA A 153 5.14 -5.53 -16.59
CA ALA A 153 6.39 -5.10 -15.97
C ALA A 153 7.03 -6.25 -15.17
N ARG A 154 8.37 -6.25 -15.10
CA ARG A 154 9.16 -7.18 -14.28
C ARG A 154 9.53 -6.49 -12.97
N VAL A 155 9.45 -7.21 -11.86
CA VAL A 155 9.83 -6.71 -10.55
C VAL A 155 11.01 -7.54 -10.06
N GLU A 156 12.13 -6.89 -9.78
CA GLU A 156 13.34 -7.50 -9.23
C GLU A 156 13.46 -7.08 -7.77
N ARG A 157 13.30 -8.01 -6.83
CA ARG A 157 13.32 -7.71 -5.39
C ARG A 157 14.52 -8.37 -4.73
N TYR A 158 15.02 -7.71 -3.68
CA TYR A 158 15.96 -8.30 -2.72
C TYR A 158 15.26 -9.17 -1.68
N VAL A 159 13.97 -8.93 -1.45
CA VAL A 159 13.15 -9.64 -0.46
C VAL A 159 11.93 -10.27 -1.14
N SER A 160 11.43 -11.39 -0.62
CA SER A 160 10.31 -12.14 -1.19
C SER A 160 9.03 -11.32 -1.30
N ARG A 161 8.80 -10.39 -0.36
CA ARG A 161 7.70 -9.43 -0.32
C ARG A 161 8.23 -8.01 -0.08
N PRO A 162 7.57 -6.96 -0.57
CA PRO A 162 7.99 -5.59 -0.28
C PRO A 162 7.95 -5.31 1.23
N LEU A 163 8.95 -4.58 1.73
CA LEU A 163 9.05 -4.20 3.15
C LEU A 163 8.13 -3.03 3.52
N LEU A 164 7.73 -2.24 2.52
CA LEU A 164 6.81 -1.10 2.62
C LEU A 164 5.70 -1.24 1.58
N SER A 165 4.72 -0.34 1.58
CA SER A 165 3.82 -0.12 0.45
C SER A 165 4.09 1.23 -0.21
N LEU A 166 3.55 1.45 -1.41
CA LEU A 166 3.54 2.78 -2.03
C LEU A 166 2.79 3.81 -1.17
N ARG A 167 1.81 3.36 -0.38
CA ARG A 167 1.13 4.22 0.59
C ARG A 167 2.09 4.65 1.70
N ASP A 168 2.88 3.74 2.26
CA ASP A 168 3.88 4.07 3.29
C ASP A 168 4.92 5.05 2.77
N ILE A 169 5.36 4.91 1.52
CA ILE A 169 6.31 5.82 0.88
C ILE A 169 5.71 7.23 0.74
N GLY A 170 4.45 7.33 0.32
CA GLY A 170 3.76 8.62 0.26
C GLY A 170 3.57 9.25 1.63
N THR A 171 3.23 8.46 2.64
CA THR A 171 3.16 8.92 4.03
C THR A 171 4.54 9.36 4.55
N TYR A 172 5.61 8.67 4.19
CA TYR A 172 6.97 9.10 4.53
C TYR A 172 7.34 10.43 3.86
N ALA A 173 6.91 10.66 2.61
CA ALA A 173 7.06 11.97 1.96
C ALA A 173 6.28 13.08 2.68
N GLN A 174 5.09 12.78 3.21
CA GLN A 174 4.33 13.71 4.06
C GLN A 174 5.03 13.97 5.41
N LEU A 175 5.67 12.96 6.01
CA LEU A 175 6.50 13.16 7.21
C LEU A 175 7.69 14.08 6.94
N LEU A 176 8.37 13.91 5.80
CA LEU A 176 9.43 14.83 5.37
C LEU A 176 8.94 16.27 5.17
N ARG A 177 7.65 16.46 4.88
CA ARG A 177 7.00 17.78 4.81
C ARG A 177 6.61 18.34 6.18
N GLY A 178 6.49 17.48 7.19
CA GLY A 178 5.96 17.83 8.53
C GLY A 178 4.43 17.71 8.64
N GLU A 179 3.79 16.94 7.74
CA GLU A 179 2.32 16.86 7.62
C GLU A 179 1.74 15.44 7.79
N GLY A 180 2.62 14.43 7.77
CA GLY A 180 2.24 13.01 7.84
C GLY A 180 2.07 12.47 9.27
N ILE A 181 1.42 11.32 9.39
CA ILE A 181 1.40 10.50 10.60
C ILE A 181 2.13 9.20 10.29
N SER A 182 3.05 8.76 11.15
CA SER A 182 3.83 7.58 10.85
C SER A 182 3.00 6.30 10.84
N THR A 183 3.17 5.48 9.80
CA THR A 183 2.57 4.15 9.74
C THR A 183 3.34 3.16 10.63
N PRO A 184 2.72 2.01 11.00
CA PRO A 184 3.42 0.94 11.70
C PRO A 184 4.63 0.42 10.92
N ALA A 185 4.54 0.31 9.59
CA ALA A 185 5.64 -0.16 8.75
C ALA A 185 6.83 0.80 8.79
N LEU A 186 6.59 2.12 8.70
CA LEU A 186 7.65 3.12 8.81
C LEU A 186 8.38 3.04 10.16
N ARG A 187 7.64 2.87 11.27
CA ARG A 187 8.25 2.67 12.61
C ARG A 187 9.00 1.34 12.72
N ALA A 188 8.41 0.27 12.21
CA ALA A 188 8.98 -1.07 12.27
C ALA A 188 10.32 -1.19 11.52
N TRP A 189 10.58 -0.32 10.55
CA TRP A 189 11.83 -0.26 9.80
C TRP A 189 12.74 0.92 10.17
N GLY A 190 12.45 1.61 11.29
CA GLY A 190 13.28 2.72 11.77
C GLY A 190 13.29 3.95 10.84
N LEU A 191 12.26 4.09 9.99
CA LEU A 191 12.10 5.24 9.10
C LEU A 191 11.38 6.41 9.79
N ALA A 192 10.80 6.18 10.96
CA ALA A 192 10.19 7.24 11.74
C ALA A 192 10.26 6.93 13.24
N LEU A 193 10.48 7.99 14.04
CA LEU A 193 10.38 7.97 15.49
C LEU A 193 9.23 8.88 15.91
N GLY A 194 8.11 8.29 16.33
CA GLY A 194 6.85 9.03 16.42
C GLY A 194 6.44 9.53 15.04
N ASP A 195 6.18 10.82 14.90
CA ASP A 195 5.87 11.49 13.62
C ASP A 195 7.06 12.26 13.05
N GLN A 196 8.29 11.95 13.50
CA GLN A 196 9.50 12.50 12.91
C GLN A 196 10.13 11.52 11.91
N PRO A 197 10.41 11.94 10.67
CA PRO A 197 11.08 11.10 9.68
C PRO A 197 12.56 10.90 10.04
N LEU A 198 13.05 9.69 9.86
CA LEU A 198 14.46 9.32 10.01
C LEU A 198 15.06 8.95 8.65
N THR A 199 16.35 9.24 8.47
CA THR A 199 17.05 8.89 7.23
C THR A 199 17.04 7.38 7.04
N PRO A 200 16.68 6.86 5.85
CA PRO A 200 16.68 5.42 5.61
C PRO A 200 18.09 4.84 5.81
N PRO A 201 18.22 3.68 6.48
CA PRO A 201 19.49 2.99 6.61
C PRO A 201 20.11 2.64 5.24
N ASP A 202 21.38 2.22 5.25
CA ASP A 202 21.99 1.69 4.04
C ASP A 202 21.41 0.33 3.64
N ASP A 203 21.65 -0.06 2.38
CA ASP A 203 21.06 -1.28 1.81
C ASP A 203 21.50 -2.53 2.58
N THR A 204 22.75 -2.57 3.06
CA THR A 204 23.29 -3.65 3.89
C THR A 204 22.54 -3.80 5.21
N THR A 205 22.26 -2.69 5.91
CA THR A 205 21.52 -2.67 7.17
C THR A 205 20.09 -3.11 6.97
N ILE A 206 19.43 -2.65 5.90
CA ILE A 206 18.06 -3.02 5.56
C ILE A 206 17.96 -4.54 5.31
N LEU A 207 18.86 -5.08 4.49
CA LEU A 207 18.85 -6.50 4.14
C LEU A 207 19.24 -7.39 5.33
N ALA A 208 20.17 -6.94 6.18
CA ALA A 208 20.49 -7.65 7.42
C ALA A 208 19.28 -7.70 8.37
N ALA A 209 18.61 -6.56 8.61
CA ALA A 209 17.41 -6.51 9.42
C ALA A 209 16.27 -7.38 8.85
N ALA A 210 16.11 -7.41 7.53
CA ALA A 210 15.15 -8.30 6.87
C ALA A 210 15.50 -9.79 7.05
N SER A 211 16.78 -10.15 6.93
CA SER A 211 17.23 -11.54 7.18
C SER A 211 16.99 -11.99 8.62
N GLN A 212 17.15 -11.08 9.59
CA GLN A 212 16.93 -11.38 11.00
C GLN A 212 15.44 -11.52 11.34
N ARG A 213 14.54 -10.82 10.65
CA ARG A 213 13.10 -11.02 10.84
C ARG A 213 12.64 -12.41 10.40
N ALA A 214 13.23 -12.94 9.33
CA ALA A 214 12.96 -14.29 8.85
C ALA A 214 13.24 -15.38 9.90
N LEU A 215 14.09 -15.10 10.90
CA LEU A 215 14.37 -16.02 12.02
C LEU A 215 13.23 -16.12 13.01
N VAL A 216 12.50 -15.02 13.21
CA VAL A 216 11.41 -14.95 14.19
C VAL A 216 10.12 -15.52 13.58
N ASP A 217 9.92 -15.29 12.29
CA ASP A 217 8.77 -15.79 11.53
C ASP A 217 9.23 -16.32 10.16
N ALA A 218 9.28 -17.64 10.03
CA ALA A 218 9.76 -18.31 8.82
C ALA A 218 8.87 -18.06 7.59
N ASP A 219 7.61 -17.66 7.79
CA ASP A 219 6.64 -17.40 6.71
C ASP A 219 6.54 -15.92 6.31
N ASP A 220 7.31 -15.03 6.97
CA ASP A 220 7.21 -13.58 6.77
C ASP A 220 7.98 -13.11 5.52
N ILE A 221 9.28 -12.79 5.68
CA ILE A 221 10.12 -12.15 4.66
C ILE A 221 11.43 -12.91 4.54
N SER A 222 11.74 -13.41 3.34
CA SER A 222 13.00 -14.08 3.04
C SER A 222 13.82 -13.29 2.01
N LEU A 223 15.15 -13.36 2.12
CA LEU A 223 16.04 -12.78 1.13
C LEU A 223 15.99 -13.59 -0.18
N THR A 224 15.97 -12.90 -1.31
CA THR A 224 16.01 -13.54 -2.63
C THR A 224 17.47 -13.84 -3.05
N PRO A 225 17.68 -14.70 -4.06
CA PRO A 225 19.02 -14.87 -4.67
C PRO A 225 19.65 -13.58 -5.19
N HIS A 226 18.85 -12.54 -5.46
CA HIS A 226 19.36 -11.24 -5.84
C HIS A 226 19.93 -10.45 -4.64
N ALA A 227 19.33 -10.58 -3.44
CA ALA A 227 19.89 -10.01 -2.21
C ALA A 227 21.24 -10.59 -1.85
N TYR A 228 21.37 -11.92 -1.86
CA TYR A 228 22.64 -12.56 -1.53
C TYR A 228 23.76 -12.10 -2.46
N ARG A 229 23.50 -12.06 -3.78
CA ARG A 229 24.46 -11.49 -4.75
C ARG A 229 24.81 -10.04 -4.47
N HIS A 230 23.83 -9.20 -4.12
CA HIS A 230 24.06 -7.80 -3.78
C HIS A 230 24.90 -7.64 -2.50
N LEU A 231 24.76 -8.56 -1.55
CA LEU A 231 25.58 -8.62 -0.33
C LEU A 231 26.97 -9.22 -0.56
N GLY A 232 27.30 -9.62 -1.79
CA GLY A 232 28.56 -10.30 -2.12
C GLY A 232 28.60 -11.77 -1.69
N ILE A 233 27.45 -12.34 -1.34
CA ILE A 233 27.30 -13.74 -0.91
C ILE A 233 26.77 -14.51 -2.11
N SER A 234 27.66 -15.03 -2.95
CA SER A 234 27.29 -15.84 -4.10
C SER A 234 27.76 -17.27 -3.89
N ASN A 235 26.89 -18.25 -4.16
CA ASN A 235 27.17 -19.69 -4.07
C ASN A 235 28.23 -20.21 -5.09
N HIS A 236 28.95 -19.31 -5.76
CA HIS A 236 29.93 -19.64 -6.79
C HIS A 236 31.21 -18.82 -6.60
N THR A 237 32.24 -19.53 -6.15
CA THR A 237 33.65 -19.37 -6.54
C THR A 237 34.33 -18.05 -6.17
N SER A 238 35.13 -18.11 -5.09
CA SER A 238 36.42 -17.42 -4.95
C SER A 238 36.48 -15.96 -5.42
N ALA A 239 36.09 -15.04 -4.54
CA ALA A 239 36.66 -13.70 -4.52
C ALA A 239 37.01 -13.35 -3.07
N ALA A 240 38.23 -12.86 -2.88
CA ALA A 240 38.89 -12.64 -1.60
C ALA A 240 37.96 -12.06 -0.52
N ALA A 241 38.08 -12.61 0.69
CA ALA A 241 37.36 -12.16 1.87
C ALA A 241 37.45 -10.62 1.98
N PRO A 242 36.32 -9.90 2.09
CA PRO A 242 36.36 -8.47 2.33
C PRO A 242 37.11 -8.24 3.65
N ALA A 243 38.06 -7.32 3.63
CA ALA A 243 38.82 -6.95 4.82
C ALA A 243 37.84 -6.58 5.96
N PRO A 244 38.06 -7.05 7.20
CA PRO A 244 37.18 -6.77 8.32
C PRO A 244 37.13 -5.27 8.54
N THR A 245 36.00 -4.64 8.22
CA THR A 245 35.82 -3.20 8.37
C THR A 245 34.84 -2.94 9.51
N THR A 246 35.41 -2.46 10.62
CA THR A 246 34.79 -1.85 11.81
C THR A 246 33.98 -2.77 12.75
N PRO A 247 34.25 -2.74 14.07
CA PRO A 247 33.42 -3.44 15.06
C PRO A 247 31.98 -2.88 15.11
N GLY A 248 30.99 -3.78 15.10
CA GLY A 248 29.55 -3.45 15.12
C GLY A 248 28.72 -4.03 13.95
N GLN A 249 29.29 -4.90 13.11
CA GLN A 249 28.64 -5.48 11.94
C GLN A 249 27.33 -6.22 12.31
N LEU A 250 26.23 -5.87 11.63
CA LEU A 250 24.94 -6.54 11.77
C LEU A 250 25.07 -8.00 11.33
N LEU A 251 24.61 -8.91 12.19
CA LEU A 251 24.60 -10.35 11.92
C LEU A 251 23.64 -10.64 10.76
N LEU A 252 24.16 -11.11 9.63
CA LEU A 252 23.32 -11.59 8.53
C LEU A 252 22.93 -13.05 8.81
N TYR A 253 21.64 -13.37 8.73
CA TYR A 253 21.20 -14.74 8.80
C TYR A 253 21.26 -15.42 7.43
N LEU A 254 21.87 -16.60 7.40
CA LEU A 254 21.95 -17.49 6.24
C LEU A 254 21.04 -18.71 6.48
N PRO A 255 20.12 -19.00 5.55
CA PRO A 255 19.29 -20.21 5.62
C PRO A 255 20.13 -21.50 5.72
N PRO A 256 19.63 -22.56 6.40
CA PRO A 256 20.39 -23.79 6.63
C PRO A 256 20.85 -24.51 5.35
N ASP A 257 20.04 -24.43 4.29
CA ASP A 257 20.34 -24.95 2.96
C ASP A 257 21.50 -24.21 2.27
N MET A 258 21.73 -22.94 2.60
CA MET A 258 22.88 -22.16 2.12
C MET A 258 24.11 -22.31 3.03
N ALA A 259 23.91 -22.58 4.32
CA ALA A 259 24.99 -22.77 5.28
C ALA A 259 25.85 -24.00 4.95
N GLY A 260 25.25 -25.11 4.50
CA GLY A 260 25.98 -26.32 4.12
C GLY A 260 26.98 -26.07 2.97
N ASP A 261 26.55 -25.36 1.94
CA ASP A 261 27.38 -25.02 0.77
C ASP A 261 28.49 -24.03 1.12
N MET A 262 28.22 -23.04 1.98
CA MET A 262 29.23 -22.09 2.41
C MET A 262 30.27 -22.70 3.37
N ILE A 263 29.84 -23.52 4.34
CA ILE A 263 30.75 -24.20 5.28
C ILE A 263 31.65 -25.17 4.50
N GLY A 264 31.11 -25.91 3.52
CA GLY A 264 31.90 -26.80 2.67
C GLY A 264 32.94 -26.10 1.80
N GLN A 265 32.73 -24.82 1.45
CA GLN A 265 33.66 -24.02 0.64
C GLN A 265 34.67 -23.23 1.47
N VAL A 266 34.31 -22.82 2.69
CA VAL A 266 35.17 -22.00 3.57
C VAL A 266 36.01 -22.89 4.52
N ALA A 267 35.47 -24.01 5.00
CA ALA A 267 36.19 -24.92 5.88
C ALA A 267 37.53 -25.44 5.30
N PRO A 268 37.65 -25.79 4.01
CA PRO A 268 38.94 -26.20 3.44
C PRO A 268 40.01 -25.11 3.48
N HIS A 269 39.62 -23.83 3.47
CA HIS A 269 40.55 -22.69 3.47
C HIS A 269 40.87 -22.17 4.88
N LEU A 270 40.10 -22.57 5.89
CA LEU A 270 40.37 -22.27 7.30
C LEU A 270 40.96 -23.46 8.07
N ILE A 271 40.85 -24.68 7.56
CA ILE A 271 41.27 -25.93 8.25
C ILE A 271 42.47 -26.63 7.56
N GLY A 272 42.99 -26.14 6.43
CA GLY A 272 44.11 -26.77 5.72
C GLY A 272 45.25 -25.82 5.35
N ASP A 273 46.24 -25.69 6.24
CA ASP A 273 47.68 -25.64 5.94
C ASP A 273 48.45 -25.40 7.26
N ALA A 274 48.43 -26.41 8.13
CA ALA A 274 49.45 -26.55 9.16
C ALA A 274 50.46 -27.59 8.64
N PRO A 275 51.73 -27.23 8.37
CA PRO A 275 52.74 -28.23 8.07
C PRO A 275 52.92 -29.13 9.30
N ASP A 276 52.99 -30.43 9.04
CA ASP A 276 53.25 -31.50 10.00
C ASP A 276 54.22 -31.07 11.12
N SER A 277 53.65 -30.74 12.28
CA SER A 277 54.39 -30.73 13.54
C SER A 277 53.57 -31.44 14.60
N SER A 278 54.06 -32.64 14.93
CA SER A 278 53.87 -33.45 16.13
C SER A 278 52.88 -32.94 17.20
N PRO A 279 51.96 -33.79 17.71
CA PRO A 279 50.98 -33.38 18.72
C PRO A 279 51.64 -33.22 20.09
N PRO A 280 51.46 -32.09 20.81
CA PRO A 280 51.63 -32.10 22.25
C PRO A 280 50.37 -32.72 22.88
N ALA A 281 50.64 -33.66 23.78
CA ALA A 281 49.67 -34.48 24.47
C ALA A 281 48.58 -33.69 25.18
N ALA A 282 47.40 -34.31 25.23
CA ALA A 282 46.35 -33.99 26.17
C ALA A 282 46.90 -34.00 27.61
N HIS A 283 46.80 -32.86 28.30
CA HIS A 283 46.68 -32.86 29.75
C HIS A 283 45.24 -32.57 30.11
N CYS A 284 44.54 -33.65 30.42
CA CYS A 284 43.35 -33.61 31.26
C CYS A 284 43.83 -33.28 32.67
N ASP A 285 43.34 -32.18 33.24
CA ASP A 285 43.16 -32.09 34.69
C ASP A 285 41.75 -31.57 34.94
N ALA A 286 40.94 -32.51 35.43
CA ALA A 286 39.67 -32.26 36.07
C ALA A 286 39.97 -31.86 37.52
N GLU A 287 39.51 -30.69 37.97
CA GLU A 287 38.90 -30.49 39.28
C GLU A 287 38.62 -28.98 39.53
N CYS A 288 37.34 -28.63 39.55
CA CYS A 288 36.67 -27.76 40.54
C CYS A 288 35.51 -26.99 39.89
N ALA A 289 34.30 -27.40 40.27
CA ALA A 289 33.05 -26.67 40.10
C ALA A 289 33.01 -25.41 41.01
N PRO A 290 32.05 -24.48 40.81
CA PRO A 290 32.24 -23.04 40.95
C PRO A 290 31.80 -22.48 42.31
N PRO A 291 32.02 -21.18 42.54
CA PRO A 291 31.01 -20.40 43.25
C PRO A 291 30.48 -19.21 42.43
N LEU A 292 29.16 -19.09 42.50
CA LEU A 292 28.38 -17.86 42.30
C LEU A 292 29.08 -16.67 42.97
N HIS A 293 29.18 -15.54 42.27
CA HIS A 293 28.82 -14.21 42.79
C HIS A 293 28.96 -13.14 41.69
N ALA A 294 27.86 -12.42 41.45
CA ALA A 294 27.81 -11.21 40.64
C ALA A 294 28.54 -10.04 41.34
N PRO A 295 29.14 -9.10 40.60
CA PRO A 295 29.43 -7.79 41.12
C PRO A 295 28.48 -6.72 40.54
N THR A 296 27.62 -6.22 41.43
CA THR A 296 26.91 -4.95 41.35
C THR A 296 27.92 -3.80 41.32
N ILE A 297 27.92 -2.97 40.28
CA ILE A 297 28.72 -1.74 40.23
C ILE A 297 27.90 -0.58 40.81
N THR A 298 28.23 -0.20 42.03
CA THR A 298 27.86 1.04 42.72
C THR A 298 28.83 2.16 42.31
N GLY A 299 28.33 3.20 41.65
CA GLY A 299 29.07 4.43 41.33
C GLY A 299 28.49 5.63 42.08
N ASN A 300 29.28 6.16 43.00
CA ASN A 300 28.93 7.22 43.96
C ASN A 300 28.64 8.58 43.30
N LEU A 301 27.45 9.14 43.55
CA LEU A 301 27.13 10.55 43.29
C LEU A 301 27.46 11.36 44.55
N ARG A 302 28.53 12.17 44.49
CA ARG A 302 28.95 13.03 45.60
C ARG A 302 28.26 14.38 45.50
N GLU A 303 27.40 14.65 46.47
CA GLU A 303 26.79 15.96 46.72
C GLU A 303 27.85 17.00 47.13
N LYS A 304 27.70 18.23 46.61
CA LYS A 304 28.18 19.45 47.28
C LYS A 304 27.26 20.63 46.94
N ARG A 305 26.26 20.81 47.80
CA ARG A 305 25.68 22.10 48.25
C ARG A 305 26.82 22.94 48.87
N GLU A 306 26.89 24.26 48.90
CA GLU A 306 25.93 25.36 48.79
C GLU A 306 26.77 26.66 48.84
N LYS A 307 26.41 27.71 48.10
CA LYS A 307 26.35 29.07 48.67
C LYS A 307 25.70 30.07 47.71
N SER A 308 24.61 30.62 48.21
CA SER A 308 23.80 31.71 47.70
C SER A 308 24.59 33.02 47.64
N GLU A 309 24.36 33.81 46.59
CA GLU A 309 24.30 35.27 46.67
C GLU A 309 23.45 35.80 45.50
N SER A 310 22.39 36.54 45.87
CA SER A 310 21.44 37.20 44.96
C SER A 310 21.96 38.58 44.52
N PRO A 311 21.35 39.23 43.51
CA PRO A 311 22.04 40.05 42.50
C PRO A 311 21.99 41.56 42.80
N PRO A 312 22.79 42.40 42.10
CA PRO A 312 22.49 43.81 41.96
C PRO A 312 21.84 44.14 40.59
N THR A 313 20.83 44.99 40.68
CA THR A 313 20.02 45.68 39.65
C THR A 313 20.88 46.68 38.84
N PRO A 314 20.49 47.08 37.61
CA PRO A 314 21.41 47.60 36.60
C PRO A 314 21.59 49.12 36.63
N LEU A 315 22.73 49.57 36.12
CA LEU A 315 22.99 50.94 35.67
C LEU A 315 23.06 50.96 34.14
N SER A 316 22.42 51.94 33.52
CA SER A 316 22.64 52.43 32.16
C SER A 316 22.74 53.97 32.25
N PRO A 317 23.21 54.74 31.24
CA PRO A 317 23.72 54.36 29.90
C PRO A 317 25.04 55.07 29.49
N ALA A 318 25.68 54.61 28.40
CA ALA A 318 26.49 55.48 27.51
C ALA A 318 26.62 54.88 26.09
N THR A 319 25.82 55.45 25.19
CA THR A 319 26.04 55.81 23.78
C THR A 319 27.28 55.29 23.01
N THR A 320 27.05 54.49 21.97
CA THR A 320 27.54 54.68 20.56
C THR A 320 26.94 53.58 19.68
N LEU A 321 25.87 53.87 18.92
CA LEU A 321 25.88 54.13 17.47
C LEU A 321 26.48 52.97 16.61
N HIS A 322 25.63 52.18 15.93
CA HIS A 322 25.62 51.92 14.47
C HIS A 322 24.57 50.83 14.11
N GLY A 323 23.68 51.19 13.15
CA GLY A 323 22.69 50.44 12.32
C GLY A 323 22.29 49.00 12.70
N GLY A 324 21.01 48.63 12.78
CA GLY A 324 19.88 49.01 11.94
C GLY A 324 19.25 47.74 11.37
N GLY A 325 18.10 47.32 11.91
CA GLY A 325 17.41 46.09 11.52
C GLY A 325 16.31 45.70 12.50
N ASP A 326 15.42 46.65 12.82
CA ASP A 326 14.27 46.44 13.69
C ASP A 326 13.32 45.38 13.11
N THR A 327 13.27 44.19 13.71
CA THR A 327 12.02 43.43 13.80
C THR A 327 11.19 44.06 14.91
N ALA A 328 10.51 45.16 14.58
CA ALA A 328 9.48 45.71 15.42
C ALA A 328 8.43 44.61 15.67
N ALA A 329 8.34 44.16 16.92
CA ALA A 329 7.16 43.50 17.44
C ALA A 329 6.01 44.52 17.40
N ILE A 330 5.39 44.66 16.22
CA ILE A 330 4.12 45.34 16.09
C ILE A 330 3.14 44.45 16.84
N ALA A 331 2.59 44.96 17.93
CA ALA A 331 1.33 44.50 18.47
C ALA A 331 0.26 44.77 17.40
N ILE A 332 0.22 43.91 16.39
CA ILE A 332 -0.83 43.91 15.38
C ILE A 332 -2.07 43.48 16.15
N GLU A 333 -3.05 44.37 16.26
CA GLU A 333 -4.41 43.98 16.64
C GLU A 333 -4.78 42.80 15.74
N LEU A 334 -4.80 41.60 16.32
CA LEU A 334 -5.11 40.37 15.60
C LEU A 334 -6.48 40.56 14.97
N SER A 335 -6.53 40.61 13.64
CA SER A 335 -7.80 40.73 12.92
C SER A 335 -8.74 39.62 13.38
N GLU A 336 -10.05 39.89 13.41
CA GLU A 336 -11.06 38.91 13.86
C GLU A 336 -10.91 37.56 13.12
N THR A 337 -10.59 37.62 11.82
CA THR A 337 -10.22 36.47 10.98
C THR A 337 -9.03 35.68 11.55
N THR A 338 -7.95 36.38 11.92
CA THR A 338 -6.75 35.76 12.50
C THR A 338 -7.06 35.06 13.81
N HIS A 339 -7.90 35.68 14.66
CA HIS A 339 -8.34 35.08 15.91
C HIS A 339 -9.19 33.82 15.68
N LEU A 340 -10.15 33.86 14.76
CA LEU A 340 -11.01 32.73 14.40
C LEU A 340 -10.20 31.54 13.87
N LEU A 341 -9.25 31.78 12.96
CA LEU A 341 -8.41 30.73 12.39
C LEU A 341 -7.44 30.14 13.44
N THR A 342 -6.90 30.99 14.33
CA THR A 342 -6.04 30.53 15.44
C THR A 342 -6.82 29.62 16.40
N THR A 343 -8.08 29.96 16.69
CA THR A 343 -8.96 29.17 17.57
C THR A 343 -9.22 27.76 17.00
N LEU A 344 -9.17 27.58 15.68
CA LEU A 344 -9.31 26.27 15.02
C LEU A 344 -8.01 25.46 14.98
N GLY A 345 -6.92 25.96 15.55
CA GLY A 345 -5.60 25.31 15.52
C GLY A 345 -4.95 25.31 14.13
N ILE A 346 -5.33 26.24 13.25
CA ILE A 346 -4.74 26.36 11.92
C ILE A 346 -3.30 26.89 12.03
N GLN A 347 -2.38 26.36 11.22
CA GLN A 347 -0.97 26.74 11.29
C GLN A 347 -0.73 28.23 10.97
N PRO A 348 0.22 28.92 11.63
CA PRO A 348 0.47 30.35 11.44
C PRO A 348 0.72 30.77 9.99
N ARG A 349 1.40 29.93 9.20
CA ARG A 349 1.66 30.19 7.78
C ARG A 349 0.36 30.28 6.95
N ILE A 350 -0.61 29.42 7.25
CA ILE A 350 -1.92 29.39 6.58
C ILE A 350 -2.78 30.56 7.08
N ILE A 351 -2.65 30.91 8.36
CA ILE A 351 -3.31 32.10 8.93
C ILE A 351 -2.85 33.36 8.18
N THR A 352 -1.54 33.53 7.95
CA THR A 352 -1.02 34.65 7.14
C THR A 352 -1.54 34.63 5.69
N GLU A 353 -1.68 33.44 5.09
CA GLU A 353 -2.24 33.28 3.73
C GLU A 353 -3.72 33.73 3.63
N LEU A 354 -4.49 33.56 4.70
CA LEU A 354 -5.93 33.76 4.75
C LEU A 354 -6.35 35.00 5.56
N ALA A 355 -5.39 35.78 6.08
CA ALA A 355 -5.62 36.92 6.98
C ALA A 355 -6.48 38.02 6.36
N ASP A 356 -6.41 38.18 5.03
CA ASP A 356 -7.15 39.21 4.27
C ASP A 356 -8.59 38.81 3.96
N LEU A 357 -9.04 37.60 4.34
CA LEU A 357 -10.41 37.16 4.08
C LEU A 357 -11.41 37.85 5.02
N PRO A 358 -12.60 38.24 4.51
CA PRO A 358 -13.66 38.79 5.33
C PRO A 358 -14.08 37.81 6.46
N PRO A 359 -14.29 38.28 7.70
CA PRO A 359 -14.58 37.41 8.84
C PRO A 359 -15.91 36.65 8.69
N ASP A 360 -16.89 37.21 7.99
CA ASP A 360 -18.16 36.58 7.65
C ASP A 360 -17.98 35.34 6.76
N VAL A 361 -17.05 35.39 5.80
CA VAL A 361 -16.69 34.25 4.94
C VAL A 361 -16.05 33.12 5.77
N VAL A 362 -15.16 33.48 6.70
CA VAL A 362 -14.50 32.53 7.60
C VAL A 362 -15.53 31.88 8.53
N GLN A 363 -16.43 32.67 9.11
CA GLN A 363 -17.51 32.15 9.95
C GLN A 363 -18.48 31.25 9.17
N ALA A 364 -18.77 31.56 7.90
CA ALA A 364 -19.57 30.71 7.05
C ALA A 364 -18.90 29.35 6.78
N ALA A 365 -17.59 29.34 6.50
CA ALA A 365 -16.82 28.11 6.33
C ALA A 365 -16.82 27.26 7.61
N ILE A 366 -16.63 27.88 8.78
CA ILE A 366 -16.71 27.20 10.09
C ILE A 366 -18.12 26.62 10.34
N ARG A 367 -19.17 27.35 9.94
CA ARG A 367 -20.55 26.86 10.09
C ARG A 367 -20.80 25.64 9.22
N GLU A 368 -20.33 25.64 7.98
CA GLU A 368 -20.45 24.49 7.07
C GLU A 368 -19.62 23.29 7.55
N GLU A 369 -18.42 23.53 8.09
CA GLU A 369 -17.60 22.51 8.77
C GLU A 369 -18.37 21.87 9.93
N ARG A 370 -18.98 22.67 10.82
CA ARG A 370 -19.76 22.18 11.96
C ARG A 370 -21.01 21.40 11.56
N GLN A 371 -21.55 21.62 10.37
CA GLN A 371 -22.67 20.83 9.83
C GLN A 371 -22.24 19.42 9.39
N ARG A 372 -20.93 19.12 9.37
CA ARG A 372 -20.36 17.82 8.99
C ARG A 372 -19.60 17.19 10.17
N PRO A 373 -20.32 16.55 11.11
CA PRO A 373 -19.70 15.95 12.29
C PRO A 373 -18.79 14.74 11.99
N ASP A 374 -18.76 14.28 10.73
CA ASP A 374 -17.95 13.17 10.22
C ASP A 374 -16.53 13.58 9.79
N LEU A 375 -16.20 14.88 9.78
CA LEU A 375 -14.89 15.37 9.37
C LEU A 375 -13.80 15.00 10.39
N ILE A 376 -12.80 14.22 9.94
CA ILE A 376 -11.64 13.81 10.75
C ILE A 376 -10.76 15.02 11.13
N ARG A 377 -10.75 16.07 10.29
CA ARG A 377 -9.93 17.28 10.46
C ARG A 377 -10.74 18.55 10.15
N PRO A 378 -11.53 19.05 11.11
CA PRO A 378 -12.36 20.24 10.94
C PRO A 378 -11.60 21.44 10.35
N GLY A 379 -10.48 21.85 10.97
CA GLY A 379 -9.71 23.01 10.51
C GLY A 379 -9.15 22.87 9.09
N ALA A 380 -8.79 21.66 8.64
CA ALA A 380 -8.29 21.44 7.27
C ALA A 380 -9.40 21.61 6.22
N TRP A 381 -10.63 21.21 6.56
CA TRP A 381 -11.79 21.44 5.71
C TRP A 381 -12.11 22.94 5.58
N THR A 382 -12.09 23.68 6.71
CA THR A 382 -12.27 25.13 6.70
C THR A 382 -11.23 25.82 5.81
N VAL A 383 -9.94 25.43 5.89
CA VAL A 383 -8.89 25.95 4.97
C VAL A 383 -9.20 25.63 3.51
N THR A 384 -9.71 24.44 3.22
CA THR A 384 -10.07 24.02 1.85
C THR A 384 -11.22 24.86 1.28
N LEU A 385 -12.25 25.14 2.09
CA LEU A 385 -13.36 26.02 1.72
C LEU A 385 -12.88 27.46 1.49
N LEU A 386 -12.04 27.99 2.39
CA LEU A 386 -11.51 29.36 2.27
C LEU A 386 -10.60 29.54 1.04
N ARG A 387 -9.78 28.54 0.72
CA ARG A 387 -9.03 28.52 -0.55
C ARG A 387 -9.94 28.41 -1.76
N SER A 388 -11.04 27.65 -1.65
CA SER A 388 -12.04 27.55 -2.72
C SER A 388 -12.80 28.86 -2.93
N TYR A 389 -13.11 29.60 -1.86
CA TYR A 389 -13.68 30.96 -1.91
C TYR A 389 -12.77 31.91 -2.69
N ARG A 390 -11.48 31.96 -2.32
CA ARG A 390 -10.48 32.80 -2.98
C ARG A 390 -10.34 32.51 -4.47
N ASN A 391 -10.59 31.27 -4.87
CA ASN A 391 -10.56 30.82 -6.26
C ASN A 391 -11.93 30.94 -6.97
N GLY A 392 -12.95 31.52 -6.32
CA GLY A 392 -14.30 31.68 -6.88
C GLY A 392 -15.09 30.37 -7.04
N ARG A 393 -14.62 29.27 -6.44
CA ARG A 393 -15.21 27.93 -6.56
C ARG A 393 -16.25 27.61 -5.49
N TRP A 394 -16.27 28.39 -4.42
CA TRP A 394 -17.25 28.27 -3.34
C TRP A 394 -17.74 29.67 -2.99
N GLN A 395 -19.04 29.82 -2.80
CA GLN A 395 -19.65 31.04 -2.29
C GLN A 395 -20.49 30.68 -1.07
N PRO A 396 -20.32 31.38 0.06
CA PRO A 396 -21.14 31.12 1.23
C PRO A 396 -22.60 31.39 0.89
N LEU A 397 -23.48 30.44 1.23
CA LEU A 397 -24.92 30.66 1.12
C LEU A 397 -25.31 31.79 2.08
N THR A 398 -25.54 32.99 1.54
CA THR A 398 -26.10 34.11 2.30
C THR A 398 -27.54 33.77 2.70
N LEU A 399 -27.70 33.21 3.89
CA LEU A 399 -28.98 33.23 4.60
C LEU A 399 -29.16 34.63 5.22
N PRO A 400 -30.37 35.22 5.17
CA PRO A 400 -30.62 36.50 5.81
C PRO A 400 -30.33 36.42 7.32
N PRO A 401 -29.89 37.52 7.95
CA PRO A 401 -29.57 37.53 9.37
C PRO A 401 -30.81 37.14 10.19
N ILE A 402 -30.66 36.12 11.04
CA ILE A 402 -31.69 35.70 11.98
C ILE A 402 -31.90 36.86 12.96
N PRO A 403 -33.14 37.37 13.14
CA PRO A 403 -33.40 38.39 14.15
C PRO A 403 -33.08 37.82 15.52
N THR A 404 -32.29 38.57 16.28
CA THR A 404 -31.91 38.27 17.67
C THR A 404 -33.17 38.30 18.53
N VAL A 405 -33.79 37.13 18.78
CA VAL A 405 -34.90 37.01 19.72
C VAL A 405 -34.31 36.71 21.09
N ALA A 406 -34.27 37.74 21.93
CA ALA A 406 -34.28 37.61 23.37
C ALA A 406 -35.63 37.00 23.82
N ASP A 407 -35.58 36.19 24.87
CA ASP A 407 -36.70 35.56 25.58
C ASP A 407 -37.58 34.56 24.83
N ALA A 408 -37.28 33.27 25.04
CA ALA A 408 -38.32 32.24 25.16
C ALA A 408 -37.80 31.06 25.99
N SER A 409 -38.29 30.97 27.22
CA SER A 409 -38.17 29.83 28.13
C SER A 409 -38.65 28.53 27.47
N VAL A 410 -37.83 27.49 27.50
CA VAL A 410 -38.24 26.12 27.11
C VAL A 410 -38.52 25.30 28.37
N PRO A 411 -39.70 24.66 28.50
CA PRO A 411 -40.00 23.84 29.65
C PRO A 411 -39.32 22.46 29.56
N LEU A 412 -38.90 22.03 30.74
CA LEU A 412 -38.39 20.73 31.12
C LEU A 412 -39.42 19.63 30.79
N LEU A 413 -39.04 18.64 29.97
CA LEU A 413 -39.74 17.36 29.85
C LEU A 413 -38.83 16.24 30.32
N THR A 414 -39.27 15.63 31.41
CA THR A 414 -38.69 14.51 32.14
C THR A 414 -38.92 13.17 31.45
N ALA A 415 -37.86 12.34 31.50
CA ALA A 415 -37.79 10.89 31.65
C ALA A 415 -38.97 9.99 31.21
N GLY A 416 -38.64 9.02 30.34
CA GLY A 416 -39.39 7.79 30.15
C GLY A 416 -38.61 6.76 29.31
N ASP A 417 -38.35 5.61 29.92
CA ASP A 417 -38.08 4.29 29.34
C ASP A 417 -36.68 3.83 28.87
N THR A 418 -36.46 2.58 29.26
CA THR A 418 -35.31 1.69 29.19
C THR A 418 -34.94 1.26 27.77
N ASP A 419 -33.85 1.83 27.22
CA ASP A 419 -33.25 1.42 25.93
C ASP A 419 -31.72 1.29 26.00
N ALA A 420 -31.20 0.80 27.12
CA ALA A 420 -29.76 0.74 27.38
C ALA A 420 -28.95 -0.15 26.39
N PRO A 421 -29.42 -1.31 25.89
CA PRO A 421 -28.68 -2.11 24.89
C PRO A 421 -28.91 -1.66 23.44
N ALA A 422 -30.02 -0.97 23.14
CA ALA A 422 -30.35 -0.47 21.81
C ALA A 422 -29.37 0.63 21.34
N LEU A 423 -28.98 1.52 22.26
CA LEU A 423 -28.10 2.65 21.96
C LEU A 423 -26.66 2.23 21.55
N PRO A 424 -25.98 1.29 22.21
CA PRO A 424 -24.64 0.83 21.82
C PRO A 424 -24.55 0.17 20.45
N ALA A 425 -25.50 -0.70 20.10
CA ALA A 425 -25.49 -1.44 18.83
C ALA A 425 -25.75 -0.51 17.63
N ILE A 426 -26.67 0.44 17.80
CA ILE A 426 -26.94 1.50 16.82
C ILE A 426 -25.74 2.43 16.69
N ARG A 427 -25.08 2.83 17.80
CA ARG A 427 -23.85 3.64 17.75
C ARG A 427 -22.71 2.91 17.02
N ALA A 428 -22.55 1.60 17.25
CA ALA A 428 -21.57 0.78 16.54
C ALA A 428 -21.86 0.72 15.03
N TYR A 429 -23.13 0.62 14.65
CA TYR A 429 -23.56 0.67 13.26
C TYR A 429 -23.21 2.01 12.59
N ILE A 430 -23.61 3.13 13.22
CA ILE A 430 -23.34 4.48 12.71
C ILE A 430 -21.83 4.72 12.61
N SER A 431 -21.06 4.33 13.63
CA SER A 431 -19.60 4.47 13.60
C SER A 431 -18.95 3.66 12.47
N THR A 432 -19.49 2.48 12.16
CA THR A 432 -18.92 1.61 11.14
C THR A 432 -19.25 2.08 9.73
N PHE A 433 -20.51 2.44 9.47
CA PHE A 433 -20.99 2.75 8.11
C PHE A 433 -21.15 4.24 7.79
N GLY A 434 -21.09 5.12 8.79
CA GLY A 434 -21.24 6.56 8.60
C GLY A 434 -22.66 7.01 8.22
N ILE A 435 -23.66 6.13 8.37
CA ILE A 435 -25.06 6.43 8.07
C ILE A 435 -25.97 5.96 9.22
N SER A 436 -27.04 6.70 9.45
CA SER A 436 -28.07 6.33 10.43
C SER A 436 -28.91 5.16 9.89
N PRO A 437 -29.15 4.10 10.70
CA PRO A 437 -29.98 2.97 10.29
C PRO A 437 -31.44 3.40 10.09
N THR A 438 -32.12 2.80 9.12
CA THR A 438 -33.56 2.99 8.91
C THR A 438 -34.35 2.55 10.16
N PRO A 439 -35.60 3.02 10.35
CA PRO A 439 -36.42 2.57 11.48
C PRO A 439 -36.52 1.03 11.57
N GLU A 440 -36.76 0.36 10.44
CA GLU A 440 -36.82 -1.11 10.35
C GLU A 440 -35.49 -1.77 10.73
N GLN A 441 -34.35 -1.20 10.29
CA GLN A 441 -33.02 -1.69 10.68
C GLN A 441 -32.74 -1.46 12.16
N ARG A 442 -33.22 -0.36 12.75
CA ARG A 442 -33.06 -0.11 14.19
C ARG A 442 -33.79 -1.18 14.99
N ASP A 443 -35.04 -1.45 14.65
CA ASP A 443 -35.84 -2.47 15.35
C ASP A 443 -35.22 -3.87 15.19
N ALA A 444 -34.71 -4.20 13.99
CA ALA A 444 -34.02 -5.46 13.73
C ALA A 444 -32.68 -5.58 14.48
N ILE A 445 -31.87 -4.51 14.55
CA ILE A 445 -30.61 -4.47 15.31
C ILE A 445 -30.89 -4.62 16.81
N CYS A 446 -31.91 -3.92 17.33
CA CYS A 446 -32.32 -4.01 18.73
C CYS A 446 -32.82 -5.41 19.10
N THR A 447 -33.46 -6.12 18.15
CA THR A 447 -33.98 -7.48 18.37
C THR A 447 -32.90 -8.55 18.28
N ALA A 448 -31.93 -8.41 17.37
CA ALA A 448 -30.97 -9.48 17.05
C ALA A 448 -29.67 -9.44 17.86
N VAL A 449 -29.28 -8.29 18.42
CA VAL A 449 -27.94 -8.10 19.00
C VAL A 449 -27.97 -8.19 20.53
N ALA A 450 -27.73 -9.38 21.05
CA ALA A 450 -27.53 -9.60 22.49
C ALA A 450 -26.07 -9.36 22.95
N ASP A 451 -25.08 -9.51 22.05
CA ASP A 451 -23.65 -9.32 22.33
C ASP A 451 -23.06 -8.19 21.47
N ILE A 452 -22.83 -7.04 22.13
CA ILE A 452 -22.30 -5.83 21.50
C ILE A 452 -20.86 -5.97 20.98
N THR A 453 -20.06 -6.82 21.61
CA THR A 453 -18.63 -6.98 21.25
C THR A 453 -18.51 -7.78 19.97
N ARG A 454 -19.25 -8.90 19.90
CA ARG A 454 -19.34 -9.72 18.69
C ARG A 454 -19.94 -8.94 17.52
N TRP A 455 -20.99 -8.14 17.78
CA TRP A 455 -21.60 -7.28 16.75
C TRP A 455 -20.62 -6.30 16.12
N ARG A 456 -19.76 -5.64 16.92
CA ARG A 456 -18.72 -4.74 16.38
C ARG A 456 -17.73 -5.46 15.48
N GLN A 457 -17.29 -6.66 15.88
CA GLN A 457 -16.35 -7.46 15.09
C GLN A 457 -16.98 -7.89 13.76
N ASP A 458 -18.24 -8.34 13.79
CA ASP A 458 -18.97 -8.75 12.60
C ASP A 458 -19.19 -7.57 11.65
N LEU A 459 -19.57 -6.39 12.16
CA LEU A 459 -19.70 -5.17 11.37
C LEU A 459 -18.38 -4.75 10.71
N GLN A 460 -17.26 -4.84 11.43
CA GLN A 460 -15.94 -4.55 10.88
C GLN A 460 -15.56 -5.55 9.79
N ARG A 461 -15.78 -6.85 10.02
CA ARG A 461 -15.53 -7.89 9.01
C ARG A 461 -16.42 -7.70 7.77
N TRP A 462 -17.68 -7.33 7.97
CA TRP A 462 -18.64 -7.04 6.91
C TRP A 462 -18.18 -5.84 6.05
N LYS A 463 -17.72 -4.77 6.70
CA LYS A 463 -17.14 -3.59 6.03
C LYS A 463 -15.85 -3.93 5.27
N LEU A 464 -14.95 -4.71 5.87
CA LEU A 464 -13.69 -5.13 5.24
C LEU A 464 -13.92 -5.98 3.98
N ASN A 465 -14.99 -6.78 3.97
CA ASN A 465 -15.41 -7.57 2.82
C ASN A 465 -16.14 -6.75 1.73
N GLY A 466 -16.35 -5.44 1.95
CA GLY A 466 -16.93 -4.54 0.94
C GLY A 466 -18.44 -4.70 0.74
N TYR A 467 -19.14 -5.34 1.67
CA TYR A 467 -20.59 -5.44 1.63
C TYR A 467 -21.23 -4.07 1.92
N ARG A 468 -22.36 -3.82 1.25
CA ARG A 468 -23.06 -2.54 1.38
C ARG A 468 -23.88 -2.49 2.67
N PRO A 469 -24.10 -1.30 3.27
CA PRO A 469 -24.93 -1.14 4.46
C PRO A 469 -26.36 -1.65 4.28
N GLN A 470 -26.92 -1.57 3.06
CA GLN A 470 -28.28 -2.08 2.77
C GLN A 470 -28.39 -3.61 2.88
N SER A 471 -27.27 -4.34 2.96
CA SER A 471 -27.26 -5.81 3.09
C SER A 471 -27.16 -6.28 4.54
N VAL A 472 -27.26 -5.37 5.52
CA VAL A 472 -27.14 -5.68 6.96
C VAL A 472 -28.24 -6.62 7.45
N GLU A 473 -29.41 -6.64 6.79
CA GLU A 473 -30.47 -7.63 7.06
C GLU A 473 -29.94 -9.07 6.99
N LYS A 474 -29.04 -9.38 6.04
CA LYS A 474 -28.43 -10.72 5.93
C LYS A 474 -27.48 -11.06 7.08
N LEU A 475 -26.85 -10.05 7.66
CA LEU A 475 -26.01 -10.21 8.85
C LEU A 475 -26.89 -10.39 10.10
N LEU A 476 -28.03 -9.73 10.16
CA LEU A 476 -29.02 -9.89 11.24
C LEU A 476 -29.74 -11.25 11.14
N ASP A 477 -30.02 -11.74 9.94
CA ASP A 477 -30.49 -13.11 9.69
C ASP A 477 -29.50 -14.15 10.25
N PHE A 478 -28.20 -13.91 10.08
CA PHE A 478 -27.16 -14.78 10.63
C PHE A 478 -27.18 -14.82 12.18
N HIS A 479 -27.45 -13.69 12.83
CA HIS A 479 -27.54 -13.60 14.30
C HIS A 479 -28.84 -14.19 14.86
N THR A 480 -29.97 -14.02 14.16
CA THR A 480 -31.27 -14.56 14.57
C THR A 480 -31.36 -16.09 14.43
N HIS A 481 -30.57 -16.70 13.55
CA HIS A 481 -30.65 -18.14 13.26
C HIS A 481 -29.66 -19.02 14.05
N GLN A 482 -28.77 -18.46 14.88
CA GLN A 482 -27.81 -19.25 15.68
C GLN A 482 -28.42 -20.03 16.88
N GLY A 483 -29.75 -20.07 17.03
CA GLY A 483 -30.45 -20.80 18.10
C GLY A 483 -30.82 -22.27 17.81
N LYS A 484 -30.45 -22.84 16.65
CA LYS A 484 -30.72 -24.26 16.33
C LYS A 484 -29.42 -25.02 16.05
N PRO A 485 -29.10 -26.08 16.79
CA PRO A 485 -27.97 -26.92 16.45
C PRO A 485 -28.38 -27.83 15.28
N ASN A 486 -27.76 -27.66 14.12
CA ASN A 486 -27.49 -28.80 13.25
C ASN A 486 -26.37 -28.55 12.24
N ASP A 487 -25.60 -29.62 12.04
CA ASP A 487 -24.53 -29.83 11.08
C ASP A 487 -24.86 -29.35 9.66
N SER A 488 -23.98 -28.55 9.05
CA SER A 488 -23.44 -28.77 7.71
C SER A 488 -22.59 -27.57 7.24
N SER A 489 -21.46 -27.94 6.64
CA SER A 489 -20.53 -27.11 5.87
C SER A 489 -21.18 -25.99 5.04
N ALA A 490 -20.76 -24.75 5.25
CA ALA A 490 -20.93 -23.69 4.28
C ALA A 490 -20.08 -24.00 3.02
N PRO A 491 -20.64 -23.94 1.79
CA PRO A 491 -19.86 -24.18 0.58
C PRO A 491 -18.96 -22.98 0.33
N THR A 492 -17.67 -23.13 0.64
CA THR A 492 -16.64 -22.20 0.20
C THR A 492 -16.12 -22.71 -1.14
N GLY A 493 -16.80 -22.33 -2.22
CA GLY A 493 -16.42 -22.68 -3.59
C GLY A 493 -17.38 -22.03 -4.57
N SER A 494 -16.87 -21.14 -5.42
CA SER A 494 -17.65 -20.54 -6.51
C SER A 494 -18.27 -21.64 -7.38
N ALA A 495 -19.60 -21.68 -7.50
CA ALA A 495 -20.32 -22.64 -8.34
C ALA A 495 -20.08 -22.46 -9.86
N TYR A 496 -19.35 -21.39 -10.24
CA TYR A 496 -18.96 -21.09 -11.62
C TYR A 496 -17.69 -21.86 -11.99
N THR A 497 -17.75 -22.62 -13.08
CA THR A 497 -16.58 -23.16 -13.77
C THR A 497 -15.91 -22.06 -14.59
N LEU A 498 -14.67 -22.30 -15.03
CA LEU A 498 -13.95 -21.40 -15.92
C LEU A 498 -14.76 -21.10 -17.20
N ALA A 499 -15.42 -22.12 -17.76
CA ALA A 499 -16.27 -21.98 -18.95
C ALA A 499 -17.47 -21.05 -18.73
N ASP A 500 -18.07 -21.07 -17.53
CA ASP A 500 -19.19 -20.17 -17.23
C ASP A 500 -18.70 -18.71 -17.12
N LEU A 501 -17.51 -18.50 -16.57
CA LEU A 501 -16.89 -17.18 -16.47
C LEU A 501 -16.48 -16.64 -17.85
N GLU A 502 -15.94 -17.49 -18.72
CA GLU A 502 -15.64 -17.15 -20.11
C GLU A 502 -16.91 -16.82 -20.90
N ALA A 503 -17.99 -17.58 -20.72
CA ALA A 503 -19.28 -17.31 -21.36
C ALA A 503 -19.88 -15.97 -20.89
N ILE A 504 -19.82 -15.67 -19.58
CA ILE A 504 -20.26 -14.38 -19.03
C ILE A 504 -19.39 -13.23 -19.57
N SER A 505 -18.07 -13.45 -19.67
CA SER A 505 -17.15 -12.46 -20.24
C SER A 505 -17.43 -12.19 -21.71
N ALA A 506 -17.70 -13.24 -22.51
CA ALA A 506 -18.03 -13.11 -23.92
C ALA A 506 -19.35 -12.34 -24.14
N VAL A 507 -20.38 -12.62 -23.35
CA VAL A 507 -21.66 -11.88 -23.40
C VAL A 507 -21.49 -10.40 -23.05
N ASN A 508 -20.60 -10.08 -22.10
CA ASN A 508 -20.35 -8.68 -21.71
C ASN A 508 -19.52 -7.91 -22.75
N ALA A 509 -18.61 -8.60 -23.45
CA ALA A 509 -17.71 -8.02 -24.43
C ALA A 509 -18.35 -7.86 -25.83
N ASP A 510 -19.50 -8.50 -26.09
CA ASP A 510 -20.20 -8.39 -27.37
C ASP A 510 -20.94 -7.05 -27.49
N GLU A 511 -20.31 -6.12 -28.22
CA GLU A 511 -20.84 -4.76 -28.45
C GLU A 511 -22.08 -4.73 -29.36
N SER A 512 -22.34 -5.80 -30.11
CA SER A 512 -23.51 -5.91 -30.98
C SER A 512 -24.82 -6.13 -30.21
N LEU A 513 -24.73 -6.53 -28.93
CA LEU A 513 -25.88 -6.74 -28.06
C LEU A 513 -26.26 -5.47 -27.31
N THR A 514 -27.56 -5.19 -27.29
CA THR A 514 -28.15 -4.18 -26.40
C THR A 514 -27.96 -4.57 -24.93
N LEU A 515 -28.05 -3.60 -24.02
CA LEU A 515 -27.89 -3.84 -22.59
C LEU A 515 -28.89 -4.88 -22.06
N GLU A 516 -30.14 -4.85 -22.54
CA GLU A 516 -31.18 -5.79 -22.16
C GLU A 516 -30.86 -7.22 -22.64
N GLU A 517 -30.37 -7.38 -23.87
CA GLU A 517 -29.96 -8.69 -24.41
C GLU A 517 -28.77 -9.28 -23.64
N ARG A 518 -27.79 -8.46 -23.26
CA ARG A 518 -26.67 -8.92 -22.41
C ARG A 518 -27.17 -9.41 -21.05
N GLN A 519 -28.13 -8.70 -20.45
CA GLN A 519 -28.73 -9.11 -19.18
C GLN A 519 -29.53 -10.41 -19.30
N VAL A 520 -30.31 -10.58 -20.37
CA VAL A 520 -31.08 -11.81 -20.62
C VAL A 520 -30.16 -13.01 -20.83
N ARG A 521 -29.10 -12.87 -21.65
CA ARG A 521 -28.12 -13.93 -21.90
C ARG A 521 -27.31 -14.28 -20.66
N ARG A 522 -26.88 -13.28 -19.89
CA ARG A 522 -26.19 -13.52 -18.61
C ARG A 522 -27.07 -14.29 -17.62
N ARG A 523 -28.35 -13.90 -17.48
CA ARG A 523 -29.32 -14.63 -16.62
C ARG A 523 -29.60 -16.06 -17.10
N ALA A 524 -29.41 -16.36 -18.38
CA ALA A 524 -29.53 -17.73 -18.89
C ALA A 524 -28.35 -18.59 -18.44
N ILE A 525 -27.11 -18.06 -18.50
CA ILE A 525 -25.90 -18.73 -18.00
C ILE A 525 -26.01 -18.95 -16.48
N GLU A 526 -26.43 -17.93 -15.73
CA GLU A 526 -26.61 -18.04 -14.27
C GLU A 526 -27.67 -19.09 -13.90
N ARG A 527 -28.75 -19.23 -14.69
CA ARG A 527 -29.74 -20.30 -14.52
C ARG A 527 -29.19 -21.69 -14.81
N GLN A 528 -28.31 -21.84 -15.80
CA GLN A 528 -27.63 -23.11 -16.08
C GLN A 528 -26.67 -23.50 -14.95
N VAL A 529 -25.92 -22.53 -14.41
CA VAL A 529 -25.05 -22.74 -13.25
C VAL A 529 -25.86 -23.17 -12.02
N ALA A 530 -26.98 -22.50 -11.76
CA ALA A 530 -27.89 -22.85 -10.67
C ALA A 530 -28.51 -24.24 -10.86
N ALA A 531 -28.94 -24.61 -12.06
CA ALA A 531 -29.47 -25.93 -12.37
C ALA A 531 -28.41 -27.03 -12.17
N ARG A 532 -27.15 -26.77 -12.54
CA ARG A 532 -26.03 -27.69 -12.32
C ARG A 532 -25.69 -27.83 -10.83
N ALA A 533 -25.77 -26.75 -10.07
CA ALA A 533 -25.55 -26.77 -8.62
C ALA A 533 -26.70 -27.46 -7.86
N ALA A 534 -27.92 -27.45 -8.42
CA ALA A 534 -29.10 -28.11 -7.85
C ALA A 534 -29.22 -29.60 -8.23
N ALA A 535 -28.42 -30.08 -9.19
CA ALA A 535 -28.36 -31.50 -9.49
C ALA A 535 -27.75 -32.27 -8.30
N PRO A 536 -28.35 -33.39 -7.85
CA PRO A 536 -27.80 -34.18 -6.77
C PRO A 536 -26.36 -34.60 -7.13
N PRO A 537 -25.39 -34.53 -6.19
CA PRO A 537 -24.01 -34.84 -6.50
C PRO A 537 -23.92 -36.26 -7.04
N GLU A 538 -23.46 -36.39 -8.30
CA GLU A 538 -23.09 -37.68 -8.84
C GLU A 538 -22.07 -38.30 -7.89
N ARG A 539 -22.44 -39.42 -7.26
CA ARG A 539 -21.53 -40.22 -6.44
C ARG A 539 -20.25 -40.43 -7.26
N SER A 540 -19.11 -40.06 -6.66
CA SER A 540 -17.76 -40.29 -7.16
C SER A 540 -17.69 -41.56 -8.01
N ALA A 541 -17.31 -41.42 -9.28
CA ALA A 541 -17.13 -42.56 -10.20
C ALA A 541 -16.00 -43.51 -9.78
N TYR A 542 -15.21 -43.12 -8.77
CA TYR A 542 -14.19 -43.96 -8.16
C TYR A 542 -14.83 -44.81 -7.06
N THR A 543 -14.67 -46.13 -7.19
CA THR A 543 -14.90 -47.04 -6.08
C THR A 543 -13.82 -46.84 -5.01
N LEU A 544 -14.06 -47.30 -3.78
CA LEU A 544 -13.07 -47.26 -2.70
C LEU A 544 -11.75 -47.91 -3.14
N ALA A 545 -11.83 -49.04 -3.85
CA ALA A 545 -10.67 -49.75 -4.39
C ALA A 545 -9.86 -48.91 -5.40
N ASP A 546 -10.53 -48.04 -6.18
CA ASP A 546 -9.83 -47.17 -7.14
C ASP A 546 -9.06 -46.06 -6.42
N LEU A 547 -9.62 -45.54 -5.33
CA LEU A 547 -8.97 -44.53 -4.49
C LEU A 547 -7.78 -45.13 -3.74
N GLU A 548 -7.92 -46.34 -3.20
CA GLU A 548 -6.83 -47.08 -2.56
C GLU A 548 -5.69 -47.36 -3.55
N ALA A 549 -6.02 -47.79 -4.78
CA ALA A 549 -5.02 -48.03 -5.82
C ALA A 549 -4.28 -46.74 -6.23
N ILE A 550 -4.98 -45.61 -6.37
CA ILE A 550 -4.34 -44.31 -6.67
C ILE A 550 -3.45 -43.87 -5.51
N THR A 551 -3.90 -44.09 -4.27
CA THR A 551 -3.14 -43.74 -3.07
C THR A 551 -1.87 -44.58 -2.95
N ALA A 552 -1.95 -45.88 -3.21
CA ALA A 552 -0.81 -46.79 -3.21
C ALA A 552 0.24 -46.40 -4.28
N VAL A 553 -0.19 -46.04 -5.50
CA VAL A 553 0.73 -45.58 -6.56
C VAL A 553 1.43 -44.27 -6.19
N ASN A 554 0.74 -43.36 -5.51
CA ASN A 554 1.33 -42.07 -5.11
C ASN A 554 2.32 -42.23 -3.94
N ALA A 555 2.06 -43.18 -3.04
CA ALA A 555 2.87 -43.46 -1.86
C ALA A 555 4.12 -44.32 -2.13
N ASP A 556 4.22 -44.96 -3.29
CA ASP A 556 5.38 -45.80 -3.66
C ASP A 556 6.59 -44.95 -4.05
N GLU A 557 7.52 -44.79 -3.10
CA GLU A 557 8.75 -44.01 -3.27
C GLU A 557 9.74 -44.61 -4.26
N SER A 558 9.60 -45.91 -4.58
CA SER A 558 10.48 -46.59 -5.55
C SER A 558 10.18 -46.22 -7.00
N LEU A 559 9.03 -45.59 -7.26
CA LEU A 559 8.62 -45.13 -8.60
C LEU A 559 9.08 -43.71 -8.86
N THR A 560 9.61 -43.49 -10.06
CA THR A 560 9.86 -42.16 -10.60
C THR A 560 8.55 -41.40 -10.82
N LEU A 561 8.61 -40.07 -10.89
CA LEU A 561 7.43 -39.22 -11.10
C LEU A 561 6.64 -39.60 -12.37
N GLU A 562 7.36 -39.93 -13.45
CA GLU A 562 6.79 -40.31 -14.74
C GLU A 562 6.07 -41.67 -14.67
N GLU A 563 6.61 -42.61 -13.89
CA GLU A 563 5.99 -43.92 -13.65
C GLU A 563 4.73 -43.80 -12.78
N ARG A 564 4.74 -42.97 -11.72
CA ARG A 564 3.55 -42.70 -10.90
C ARG A 564 2.44 -42.08 -11.74
N TYR A 565 2.79 -41.11 -12.58
CA TYR A 565 1.85 -40.48 -13.49
C TYR A 565 1.25 -41.51 -14.48
N THR A 566 2.10 -42.33 -15.10
CA THR A 566 1.66 -43.33 -16.08
C THR A 566 0.75 -44.39 -15.45
N ARG A 567 1.10 -44.89 -14.26
CA ARG A 567 0.29 -45.88 -13.53
C ARG A 567 -1.03 -45.31 -13.02
N ARG A 568 -1.03 -44.10 -12.47
CA ARG A 568 -2.25 -43.40 -12.06
C ARG A 568 -3.20 -43.22 -13.24
N ARG A 569 -2.69 -42.79 -14.40
CA ARG A 569 -3.48 -42.59 -15.62
C ARG A 569 -4.02 -43.89 -16.21
N ALA A 570 -3.42 -45.04 -15.89
CA ALA A 570 -3.95 -46.35 -16.26
C ALA A 570 -5.17 -46.72 -15.40
N ILE A 571 -5.11 -46.47 -14.08
CA ILE A 571 -6.24 -46.66 -13.15
C ILE A 571 -7.41 -45.75 -13.56
N GLU A 572 -7.14 -44.47 -13.84
CA GLU A 572 -8.17 -43.51 -14.27
C GLU A 572 -8.85 -43.94 -15.60
N ARG A 573 -8.09 -44.51 -16.55
CA ARG A 573 -8.65 -45.08 -17.80
C ARG A 573 -9.53 -46.30 -17.53
N GLN A 574 -9.16 -47.15 -16.58
CA GLN A 574 -9.96 -48.31 -16.19
C GLN A 574 -11.25 -47.91 -15.46
N VAL A 575 -11.24 -46.81 -14.71
CA VAL A 575 -12.45 -46.21 -14.10
C VAL A 575 -13.36 -45.62 -15.19
N ALA A 576 -12.77 -44.92 -16.17
CA ALA A 576 -13.54 -44.37 -17.30
C ALA A 576 -14.21 -45.47 -18.14
N GLY A 577 -13.56 -46.61 -18.34
CA GLY A 577 -14.12 -47.76 -19.07
C GLY A 577 -15.24 -48.51 -18.33
N ARG A 578 -15.38 -48.30 -17.00
CA ARG A 578 -16.46 -48.89 -16.18
C ARG A 578 -17.76 -48.09 -16.22
N ARG A 579 -17.77 -46.90 -16.82
CA ARG A 579 -19.01 -46.13 -16.97
C ARG A 579 -19.93 -46.83 -17.98
N PRO A 580 -21.17 -47.20 -17.60
CA PRO A 580 -22.14 -47.68 -18.59
C PRO A 580 -22.42 -46.56 -19.60
N ALA A 581 -22.46 -46.90 -20.88
CA ALA A 581 -22.79 -45.96 -21.94
C ALA A 581 -24.17 -45.36 -21.67
N ALA A 582 -24.21 -44.14 -21.18
CA ALA A 582 -25.44 -43.39 -20.98
C ALA A 582 -26.04 -43.11 -22.36
N SER A 583 -27.33 -43.44 -22.47
CA SER A 583 -28.20 -43.38 -23.63
C SER A 583 -28.03 -42.12 -24.47
N ALA A 584 -27.84 -42.29 -25.78
CA ALA A 584 -27.90 -41.21 -26.75
C ALA A 584 -29.29 -40.53 -26.73
N PRO A 585 -29.37 -39.20 -26.82
CA PRO A 585 -30.66 -38.52 -26.89
C PRO A 585 -31.28 -38.68 -28.28
N LEU A 586 -32.40 -39.40 -28.32
CA LEU A 586 -33.42 -39.36 -29.37
C LEU A 586 -33.97 -37.92 -29.46
N TRP A 587 -33.63 -37.20 -30.53
CA TRP A 587 -34.45 -36.09 -31.04
C TRP A 587 -34.54 -36.16 -32.55
N LEU A 588 -35.75 -35.84 -33.02
CA LEU A 588 -36.29 -36.15 -34.33
C LEU A 588 -35.56 -35.47 -35.50
N SER A 589 -35.28 -36.34 -36.48
CA SER A 589 -35.16 -36.04 -37.90
C SER A 589 -36.54 -35.66 -38.47
N THR A 590 -36.69 -34.42 -38.93
CA THR A 590 -37.60 -34.08 -40.04
C THR A 590 -37.02 -32.92 -40.83
N ARG A 591 -36.32 -33.22 -41.93
CA ARG A 591 -36.28 -32.37 -43.13
C ARG A 591 -35.85 -33.22 -44.32
N THR A 592 -36.85 -33.66 -45.07
CA THR A 592 -36.75 -34.22 -46.42
C THR A 592 -36.24 -33.12 -47.37
N PRO A 593 -35.31 -33.40 -48.30
CA PRO A 593 -34.89 -32.46 -49.34
C PRO A 593 -35.80 -32.58 -50.58
N PRO A 594 -35.90 -31.54 -51.43
CA PRO A 594 -36.42 -31.74 -52.77
C PRO A 594 -35.33 -32.27 -53.70
N LEU A 595 -35.71 -33.29 -54.48
CA LEU A 595 -35.06 -33.70 -55.73
C LEU A 595 -34.87 -32.51 -56.67
N ALA A 596 -33.68 -32.40 -57.24
CA ALA A 596 -33.48 -31.81 -58.55
C ALA A 596 -32.32 -32.56 -59.24
N ASP A 597 -32.69 -33.56 -60.05
CA ASP A 597 -31.86 -34.06 -61.14
C ASP A 597 -31.84 -33.02 -62.26
N ALA A 598 -30.67 -32.72 -62.80
CA ALA A 598 -30.36 -32.59 -64.23
C ALA A 598 -29.12 -31.71 -64.46
N GLU A 599 -27.96 -32.34 -64.66
CA GLU A 599 -27.07 -31.89 -65.73
C GLU A 599 -26.74 -33.07 -66.63
N ALA A 600 -27.00 -32.83 -67.90
CA ALA A 600 -26.90 -33.76 -69.00
C ALA A 600 -25.44 -33.96 -69.43
N SER A 601 -25.17 -35.20 -69.82
CA SER A 601 -24.09 -35.54 -70.74
C SER A 601 -24.33 -34.89 -72.12
N CYS A 602 -23.24 -34.59 -72.80
CA CYS A 602 -23.18 -34.12 -74.19
C CYS A 602 -24.08 -34.90 -75.15
N GLY A 603 -24.66 -34.15 -76.09
CA GLY A 603 -25.38 -34.58 -77.28
C GLY A 603 -25.91 -33.37 -78.02
#